data_AF-A0A1Y3GDV3-F1
#
_entry.id   AF-A0A1Y3GDV3-F1
#
_cell.length_a   1.000
_cell.length_b   1.000
_cell.length_c   1.000
_cell.angle_alpha   90.00
_cell.angle_beta   90.00
_cell.angle_gamma   90.00
#
_symmetry.space_group_name_H-M   'P 1'
#
loop_
_entity.id
_entity.type
_entity.pdbx_description
1 polymer ?
#
loop_
_entity_poly.entity_id
_entity_poly.type
_entity_poly.pdbx_seq_one_letter_code
_entity_poly.pdbx_strand_id
1 'polypeptide(L)'
;MTIEEALHNLHKHKPSAWTENEVQTREELGETVDIYTFKQLQSSIFLFDPTLLTNTYTHTKNILNKEVNDWCEKTGLNDFYQKDFQKLTNEKKEKHIQSIVNEHVNKILKKMGYGVVNLKKTNLEENQIHIEVKESIESFNSSNIKRPYCFMLSGLLSGLIGSRFGNWIAYETKCNATGHNSCEIILGPEEKTIENMRKYLDLSPRFSFGFKNRLSSMMADSRKKEDYSPLLEEITNKTLNIVGRDLKSKPRPELGSDITIKALQKYYLTFYVKDYNTGSQNLYDAGYQQGYRLARILSAIGINNIYQIERVLPEMWKKLGLGILKTTREGYNTFKIEIEECAYTSDLNLDNEICHYNSGIFAGIFSHTQNKDYKTKEINCNAKSTENCTHIIQEN
;
A
#
# COMPACT_ATOMS: atom_id res chain seq x y z
N MET A 1 -2.31 -12.46 -17.83
CA MET A 1 -1.15 -12.71 -16.94
C MET A 1 -1.65 -12.96 -15.52
N THR A 2 -0.92 -13.76 -14.75
CA THR A 2 -1.26 -14.00 -13.35
C THR A 2 -0.96 -12.77 -12.49
N ILE A 3 -1.53 -12.70 -11.29
CA ILE A 3 -1.30 -11.59 -10.36
C ILE A 3 0.16 -11.54 -9.89
N GLU A 4 0.79 -12.70 -9.67
CA GLU A 4 2.20 -12.78 -9.31
C GLU A 4 3.10 -12.27 -10.44
N GLU A 5 2.80 -12.62 -11.70
CA GLU A 5 3.52 -12.11 -12.88
C GLU A 5 3.37 -10.59 -13.01
N ALA A 6 2.17 -10.05 -12.80
CA ALA A 6 1.93 -8.61 -12.82
C ALA A 6 2.75 -7.89 -11.73
N LEU A 7 2.76 -8.42 -10.50
CA LEU A 7 3.58 -7.88 -9.42
C LEU A 7 5.08 -7.95 -9.74
N HIS A 8 5.56 -9.05 -10.31
CA HIS A 8 6.93 -9.17 -10.80
C HIS A 8 7.25 -8.08 -11.83
N ASN A 9 6.38 -7.89 -12.83
CA ASN A 9 6.54 -6.86 -13.85
C ASN A 9 6.56 -5.44 -13.26
N LEU A 10 5.67 -5.15 -12.30
CA LEU A 10 5.63 -3.87 -11.60
C LEU A 10 6.91 -3.63 -10.78
N HIS A 11 7.46 -4.68 -10.17
CA HIS A 11 8.69 -4.60 -9.37
C HIS A 11 9.97 -4.70 -10.19
N LYS A 12 9.91 -5.07 -11.46
CA LYS A 12 11.08 -5.28 -12.31
C LYS A 12 12.00 -4.06 -12.32
N HIS A 13 13.19 -4.24 -11.77
CA HIS A 13 14.20 -3.18 -11.74
C HIS A 13 14.89 -3.11 -13.10
N LYS A 14 14.46 -2.17 -13.94
CA LYS A 14 15.25 -1.73 -15.10
C LYS A 14 15.81 -0.34 -14.79
N PRO A 15 17.05 -0.21 -14.30
CA PRO A 15 17.66 1.10 -14.03
C PRO A 15 17.62 2.07 -15.22
N SER A 16 17.65 1.54 -16.46
CA SER A 16 17.49 2.32 -17.69
C SER A 16 16.07 2.87 -17.91
N ALA A 17 15.03 2.24 -17.35
CA ALA A 17 13.66 2.75 -17.39
C ALA A 17 13.43 3.86 -16.36
N TRP A 18 14.45 4.26 -15.60
CA TRP A 18 14.31 5.29 -14.57
C TRP A 18 14.62 6.69 -15.09
N THR A 19 15.13 6.79 -16.31
CA THR A 19 15.62 8.03 -16.90
C THR A 19 14.79 8.56 -18.06
N GLU A 20 13.92 7.77 -18.72
CA GLU A 20 13.31 8.22 -19.98
C GLU A 20 11.85 7.75 -20.14
N ASN A 21 10.96 8.74 -20.38
CA ASN A 21 9.58 8.66 -20.86
C ASN A 21 8.82 7.39 -20.44
N GLU A 22 8.35 7.35 -19.18
CA GLU A 22 7.31 6.38 -18.85
C GLU A 22 6.13 6.62 -19.78
N VAL A 23 5.74 5.56 -20.51
CA VAL A 23 4.56 5.58 -21.36
C VAL A 23 3.39 5.98 -20.48
N GLN A 24 2.77 7.11 -20.81
CA GLN A 24 1.56 7.56 -20.16
C GLN A 24 0.43 6.63 -20.59
N THR A 25 -0.17 5.91 -19.65
CA THR A 25 -1.25 4.95 -19.88
C THR A 25 -2.62 5.56 -19.58
N ARG A 26 -2.63 6.72 -18.92
CA ARG A 26 -3.82 7.52 -18.60
C ARG A 26 -3.67 8.92 -19.20
N GLU A 27 -4.36 9.17 -20.31
CA GLU A 27 -4.22 10.39 -21.11
C GLU A 27 -4.63 11.64 -20.32
N GLU A 28 -5.71 11.58 -19.56
CA GLU A 28 -6.26 12.73 -18.84
C GLU A 28 -5.72 12.85 -17.41
N LEU A 29 -5.65 11.75 -16.66
CA LEU A 29 -5.26 11.76 -15.25
C LEU A 29 -3.75 11.62 -15.01
N GLY A 30 -2.97 11.27 -16.04
CA GLY A 30 -1.52 11.05 -15.94
C GLY A 30 -1.16 9.83 -15.08
N GLU A 31 0.09 9.70 -14.64
CA GLU A 31 0.59 8.47 -13.97
C GLU A 31 0.58 8.52 -12.43
N THR A 32 -0.15 9.47 -11.85
CA THR A 32 -0.15 9.73 -10.41
C THR A 32 -1.53 9.70 -9.77
N VAL A 33 -1.57 9.41 -8.47
CA VAL A 33 -2.75 9.55 -7.61
C VAL A 33 -2.40 10.34 -6.37
N ASP A 34 -3.40 10.93 -5.72
CA ASP A 34 -3.19 11.58 -4.42
C ASP A 34 -2.87 10.50 -3.36
N ILE A 35 -1.90 10.77 -2.48
CA ILE A 35 -1.49 9.87 -1.39
C ILE A 35 -2.66 9.45 -0.49
N TYR A 36 -3.69 10.28 -0.39
CA TYR A 36 -4.89 9.94 0.36
C TYR A 36 -5.59 8.72 -0.20
N THR A 37 -5.53 8.47 -1.50
CA THR A 37 -6.07 7.25 -2.12
C THR A 37 -5.41 6.01 -1.52
N PHE A 38 -4.09 6.02 -1.38
CA PHE A 38 -3.36 4.93 -0.72
C PHE A 38 -3.76 4.81 0.75
N LYS A 39 -3.81 5.94 1.47
CA LYS A 39 -4.19 5.97 2.89
C LYS A 39 -5.59 5.45 3.14
N GLN A 40 -6.54 5.78 2.27
CA GLN A 40 -7.92 5.33 2.37
C GLN A 40 -7.99 3.82 2.22
N LEU A 41 -7.35 3.25 1.18
CA LEU A 41 -7.28 1.81 1.00
C LEU A 41 -6.61 1.13 2.20
N GLN A 42 -5.43 1.60 2.62
CA GLN A 42 -4.72 1.04 3.76
C GLN A 42 -5.55 1.07 5.04
N SER A 43 -6.17 2.21 5.35
CA SER A 43 -6.97 2.37 6.56
C SER A 43 -8.24 1.53 6.51
N SER A 44 -8.85 1.38 5.33
CA SER A 44 -10.01 0.51 5.13
C SER A 44 -9.67 -0.94 5.45
N ILE A 45 -8.53 -1.43 4.94
CA ILE A 45 -8.03 -2.77 5.23
C ILE A 45 -7.70 -2.92 6.71
N PHE A 46 -7.02 -1.92 7.28
CA PHE A 46 -6.66 -1.95 8.70
C PHE A 46 -7.86 -2.00 9.64
N LEU A 47 -8.90 -1.21 9.35
CA LEU A 47 -10.15 -1.17 10.13
C LEU A 47 -11.02 -2.41 9.91
N PHE A 48 -10.91 -3.06 8.75
CA PHE A 48 -11.60 -4.31 8.45
C PHE A 48 -10.90 -5.51 9.10
N ASP A 49 -9.64 -5.73 8.74
CA ASP A 49 -8.78 -6.75 9.31
C ASP A 49 -7.30 -6.33 9.23
N PRO A 50 -6.69 -5.88 10.36
CA PRO A 50 -5.30 -5.42 10.37
C PRO A 50 -4.30 -6.54 10.07
N THR A 51 -4.68 -7.82 10.23
CA THR A 51 -3.79 -8.96 9.94
C THR A 51 -3.50 -9.06 8.44
N LEU A 52 -4.38 -8.55 7.58
CA LEU A 52 -4.18 -8.53 6.14
C LEU A 52 -2.98 -7.68 5.73
N LEU A 53 -2.64 -6.63 6.50
CA LEU A 53 -1.47 -5.80 6.20
C LEU A 53 -0.16 -6.60 6.25
N THR A 54 -0.10 -7.68 7.02
CA THR A 54 1.09 -8.55 7.10
C THR A 54 1.37 -9.31 5.80
N ASN A 55 0.35 -9.47 4.95
CA ASN A 55 0.51 -10.04 3.61
C ASN A 55 1.33 -9.09 2.72
N THR A 56 1.13 -7.78 2.85
CA THR A 56 1.87 -6.77 2.08
C THR A 56 3.38 -6.89 2.32
N TYR A 57 3.80 -7.08 3.58
CA TYR A 57 5.20 -7.34 3.92
C TYR A 57 5.74 -8.59 3.22
N THR A 58 5.04 -9.72 3.40
CA THR A 58 5.52 -11.03 2.98
C THR A 58 5.67 -11.12 1.47
N HIS A 59 4.62 -10.72 0.74
CA HIS A 59 4.62 -10.80 -0.72
C HIS A 59 5.59 -9.80 -1.35
N THR A 60 5.60 -8.56 -0.87
CA THR A 60 6.53 -7.53 -1.36
C THR A 60 7.99 -7.95 -1.14
N LYS A 61 8.33 -8.46 0.07
CA LYS A 61 9.66 -8.99 0.36
C LYS A 61 10.03 -10.09 -0.62
N ASN A 62 9.18 -11.10 -0.78
CA ASN A 62 9.51 -12.29 -1.56
C ASN A 62 9.70 -11.96 -3.05
N ILE A 63 8.83 -11.14 -3.62
CA ILE A 63 8.91 -10.70 -5.02
C ILE A 63 10.22 -9.92 -5.25
N LEU A 64 10.49 -8.91 -4.42
CA LEU A 64 11.70 -8.11 -4.55
C LEU A 64 12.97 -8.90 -4.27
N ASN A 65 12.93 -9.86 -3.35
CA ASN A 65 14.05 -10.74 -3.09
C ASN A 65 14.43 -11.52 -4.36
N LYS A 66 13.44 -12.11 -5.04
CA LYS A 66 13.65 -12.79 -6.32
C LYS A 66 14.21 -11.82 -7.38
N GLU A 67 13.59 -10.64 -7.56
CA GLU A 67 14.07 -9.66 -8.54
C GLU A 67 15.51 -9.19 -8.28
N VAL A 68 15.88 -8.94 -7.02
CA VAL A 68 17.24 -8.52 -6.67
C VAL A 68 18.24 -9.66 -6.84
N ASN A 69 17.88 -10.89 -6.47
CA ASN A 69 18.75 -12.05 -6.67
C ASN A 69 18.98 -12.34 -8.16
N ASP A 70 17.93 -12.31 -8.98
CA ASP A 70 18.02 -12.47 -10.43
C ASP A 70 18.91 -11.39 -11.06
N TRP A 71 18.82 -10.15 -10.56
CA TRP A 71 19.68 -9.06 -11.00
C TRP A 71 21.14 -9.29 -10.57
N CYS A 72 21.38 -9.61 -9.30
CA CYS A 72 22.71 -9.88 -8.76
C CYS A 72 23.38 -11.07 -9.47
N GLU A 73 22.62 -12.09 -9.85
CA GLU A 73 23.12 -13.22 -10.65
C GLU A 73 23.55 -12.76 -12.04
N LYS A 74 22.68 -12.03 -12.76
CA LYS A 74 22.97 -11.51 -14.10
C LYS A 74 24.18 -10.57 -14.15
N THR A 75 24.43 -9.83 -13.08
CA THR A 75 25.55 -8.87 -12.99
C THR A 75 26.79 -9.44 -12.30
N GLY A 76 26.77 -10.71 -11.88
CA GLY A 76 27.88 -11.33 -11.12
C GLY A 76 28.09 -10.75 -9.71
N LEU A 77 27.12 -10.02 -9.16
CA LEU A 77 27.21 -9.41 -7.82
C LEU A 77 26.88 -10.39 -6.69
N ASN A 78 26.34 -11.57 -6.99
CA ASN A 78 26.10 -12.60 -5.98
C ASN A 78 27.40 -12.99 -5.24
N ASP A 79 28.47 -13.26 -5.98
CA ASP A 79 29.77 -13.60 -5.39
C ASP A 79 30.33 -12.43 -4.56
N PHE A 80 30.14 -11.20 -5.04
CA PHE A 80 30.56 -10.01 -4.29
C PHE A 80 29.87 -9.97 -2.92
N TYR A 81 28.54 -10.05 -2.85
CA TYR A 81 27.82 -9.94 -1.59
C TYR A 81 28.05 -11.13 -0.64
N GLN A 82 28.22 -12.33 -1.19
CA GLN A 82 28.42 -13.54 -0.38
C GLN A 82 29.85 -13.68 0.14
N LYS A 83 30.86 -13.30 -0.65
CA LYS A 83 32.27 -13.56 -0.35
C LYS A 83 33.06 -12.29 -0.12
N ASP A 84 33.06 -11.38 -1.09
CA ASP A 84 34.01 -10.27 -1.08
C ASP A 84 33.59 -9.15 -0.14
N PHE A 85 32.29 -8.89 -0.01
CA PHE A 85 31.75 -7.95 0.96
C PHE A 85 32.20 -8.27 2.38
N GLN A 86 32.25 -9.56 2.74
CA GLN A 86 32.68 -9.99 4.08
C GLN A 86 34.15 -9.68 4.37
N LYS A 87 35.00 -9.66 3.33
CA LYS A 87 36.44 -9.35 3.42
C LYS A 87 36.74 -7.85 3.48
N LEU A 88 35.75 -7.00 3.22
CA LEU A 88 35.93 -5.55 3.29
C LEU A 88 36.17 -5.09 4.74
N THR A 89 36.93 -4.01 4.89
CA THR A 89 37.04 -3.28 6.17
C THR A 89 35.67 -2.71 6.56
N ASN A 90 35.45 -2.48 7.85
CA ASN A 90 34.21 -1.87 8.34
C ASN A 90 33.88 -0.56 7.62
N GLU A 91 34.85 0.35 7.48
CA GLU A 91 34.68 1.61 6.74
C GLU A 91 34.20 1.39 5.28
N LYS A 92 34.73 0.38 4.58
CA LYS A 92 34.30 0.06 3.21
C LYS A 92 32.91 -0.55 3.17
N LYS A 93 32.57 -1.43 4.13
CA LYS A 93 31.21 -1.98 4.29
C LYS A 93 30.20 -0.86 4.50
N GLU A 94 30.50 0.09 5.38
CA GLU A 94 29.62 1.23 5.68
C GLU A 94 29.42 2.12 4.46
N LYS A 95 30.50 2.50 3.75
CA LYS A 95 30.39 3.28 2.50
C LYS A 95 29.55 2.56 1.44
N HIS A 96 29.70 1.24 1.32
CA HIS A 96 28.91 0.44 0.38
C HIS A 96 27.43 0.40 0.76
N ILE A 97 27.12 0.16 2.05
CA ILE A 97 25.73 0.18 2.56
C ILE A 97 25.12 1.58 2.37
N GLN A 98 25.88 2.63 2.66
CA GLN A 98 25.49 4.03 2.47
C GLN A 98 25.07 4.31 1.02
N SER A 99 25.87 3.87 0.03
CA SER A 99 25.53 4.03 -1.39
C SER A 99 24.26 3.25 -1.76
N ILE A 100 24.12 1.99 -1.31
CA ILE A 100 22.90 1.22 -1.55
C ILE A 100 21.66 1.95 -0.99
N VAL A 101 21.71 2.40 0.26
CA VAL A 101 20.55 2.98 0.93
C VAL A 101 20.23 4.38 0.38
N ASN A 102 21.21 5.28 0.41
CA ASN A 102 20.95 6.71 0.16
C ASN A 102 20.93 7.08 -1.32
N GLU A 103 21.63 6.34 -2.18
CA GLU A 103 21.73 6.67 -3.61
C GLU A 103 20.78 5.79 -4.44
N HIS A 104 20.73 4.49 -4.17
CA HIS A 104 19.93 3.57 -4.96
C HIS A 104 18.50 3.40 -4.43
N VAL A 105 18.35 2.91 -3.20
CA VAL A 105 17.03 2.60 -2.62
C VAL A 105 16.21 3.86 -2.41
N ASN A 106 16.82 4.93 -1.88
CA ASN A 106 16.15 6.22 -1.74
C ASN A 106 15.64 6.76 -3.09
N LYS A 107 16.43 6.65 -4.17
CA LYS A 107 15.99 7.09 -5.50
C LYS A 107 14.75 6.34 -5.98
N ILE A 108 14.69 5.01 -5.79
CA ILE A 108 13.51 4.20 -6.12
C ILE A 108 12.30 4.69 -5.32
N LEU A 109 12.45 4.77 -4.00
CA LEU A 109 11.32 5.03 -3.11
C LEU A 109 10.82 6.47 -3.24
N LYS A 110 11.70 7.46 -3.46
CA LYS A 110 11.28 8.83 -3.81
C LYS A 110 10.54 8.88 -5.14
N LYS A 111 11.06 8.22 -6.20
CA LYS A 111 10.40 8.19 -7.52
C LYS A 111 8.99 7.58 -7.45
N MET A 112 8.81 6.54 -6.65
CA MET A 112 7.50 5.89 -6.46
C MET A 112 6.59 6.65 -5.48
N GLY A 113 7.11 7.64 -4.76
CA GLY A 113 6.39 8.34 -3.70
C GLY A 113 6.19 7.51 -2.43
N TYR A 114 7.05 6.52 -2.14
CA TYR A 114 6.95 5.68 -0.94
C TYR A 114 7.52 6.34 0.32
N GLY A 115 8.53 7.19 0.18
CA GLY A 115 9.19 7.86 1.32
C GLY A 115 10.60 8.30 1.00
N VAL A 116 11.19 9.11 1.88
CA VAL A 116 12.57 9.58 1.82
C VAL A 116 13.41 8.75 2.77
N VAL A 117 14.34 7.98 2.23
CA VAL A 117 15.09 6.95 2.95
C VAL A 117 16.53 7.39 3.18
N ASN A 118 16.98 7.24 4.42
CA ASN A 118 18.35 7.54 4.82
C ASN A 118 18.91 6.43 5.71
N LEU A 119 20.18 6.08 5.50
CA LEU A 119 20.94 5.28 6.46
C LEU A 119 21.14 6.11 7.72
N LYS A 120 20.66 5.60 8.84
CA LYS A 120 20.81 6.25 10.14
C LYS A 120 22.10 5.79 10.84
N LYS A 121 22.32 4.48 10.87
CA LYS A 121 23.55 3.86 11.39
C LYS A 121 23.68 2.41 10.94
N THR A 122 24.90 1.91 10.98
CA THR A 122 25.26 0.49 10.83
C THR A 122 25.75 -0.05 12.17
N ASN A 123 25.34 -1.27 12.51
CA ASN A 123 25.94 -2.05 13.59
C ASN A 123 26.51 -3.33 12.97
N LEU A 124 27.75 -3.25 12.51
CA LEU A 124 28.40 -4.35 11.80
C LEU A 124 28.72 -5.54 12.71
N GLU A 125 28.88 -5.32 14.02
CA GLU A 125 29.08 -6.40 15.00
C GLU A 125 27.81 -7.24 15.17
N GLU A 126 26.66 -6.57 15.20
CA GLU A 126 25.37 -7.25 15.32
C GLU A 126 24.80 -7.72 13.97
N ASN A 127 25.42 -7.32 12.84
CA ASN A 127 24.88 -7.46 11.49
C ASN A 127 23.52 -6.75 11.34
N GLN A 128 23.47 -5.46 11.68
CA GLN A 128 22.25 -4.66 11.55
C GLN A 128 22.47 -3.37 10.76
N ILE A 129 21.43 -2.98 10.02
CA ILE A 129 21.32 -1.70 9.32
C ILE A 129 20.09 -0.98 9.86
N HIS A 130 20.29 0.24 10.38
CA HIS A 130 19.21 1.10 10.85
C HIS A 130 18.90 2.15 9.79
N ILE A 131 17.65 2.18 9.37
CA ILE A 131 17.17 3.05 8.30
C ILE A 131 16.13 4.00 8.88
N GLU A 132 16.27 5.28 8.57
CA GLU A 132 15.22 6.27 8.78
C GLU A 132 14.42 6.43 7.48
N VAL A 133 13.09 6.43 7.59
CA VAL A 133 12.20 6.80 6.50
C VAL A 133 11.33 7.99 6.92
N LYS A 134 11.56 9.12 6.27
CA LYS A 134 10.70 10.30 6.39
C LYS A 134 9.60 10.23 5.34
N GLU A 135 8.49 10.93 5.58
CA GLU A 135 7.43 11.08 4.56
C GLU A 135 6.87 9.75 4.02
N SER A 136 6.89 8.71 4.86
CA SER A 136 6.39 7.38 4.54
C SER A 136 4.96 7.43 4.03
N ILE A 137 4.70 6.80 2.89
CA ILE A 137 3.36 6.68 2.32
C ILE A 137 2.36 6.06 3.31
N GLU A 138 2.84 5.15 4.19
CA GLU A 138 2.00 4.39 5.10
C GLU A 138 1.67 5.18 6.37
N SER A 139 2.55 6.06 6.84
CA SER A 139 2.41 6.71 8.15
C SER A 139 2.49 8.24 8.16
N PHE A 140 2.83 8.90 7.05
CA PHE A 140 2.89 10.36 6.99
C PHE A 140 1.54 11.00 7.37
N ASN A 141 1.59 11.98 8.29
CA ASN A 141 0.41 12.63 8.88
C ASN A 141 -0.67 11.64 9.33
N SER A 142 -0.27 10.51 9.88
CA SER A 142 -1.20 9.56 10.46
C SER A 142 -1.41 9.81 11.94
N SER A 143 -2.63 9.56 12.38
CA SER A 143 -3.01 9.62 13.78
C SER A 143 -2.17 8.68 14.63
N ASN A 144 -1.97 9.05 15.89
CA ASN A 144 -1.26 8.21 16.84
C ASN A 144 -2.14 7.03 17.26
N ILE A 145 -1.97 5.89 16.57
CA ILE A 145 -2.62 4.63 16.89
C ILE A 145 -1.74 3.73 17.79
N LYS A 146 -0.69 4.31 18.39
CA LYS A 146 0.22 3.69 19.37
C LYS A 146 0.97 2.46 18.87
N ARG A 147 1.01 2.21 17.56
CA ARG A 147 1.75 1.10 16.97
C ARG A 147 2.34 1.42 15.60
N PRO A 148 3.47 0.78 15.23
CA PRO A 148 3.97 0.79 13.87
C PRO A 148 3.05 -0.01 12.94
N TYR A 149 2.93 0.42 11.69
CA TYR A 149 2.16 -0.31 10.68
C TYR A 149 2.69 -0.13 9.25
N CYS A 150 3.95 0.30 9.07
CA CYS A 150 4.59 0.41 7.75
C CYS A 150 5.07 -0.97 7.23
N PHE A 151 4.12 -1.89 7.02
CA PHE A 151 4.40 -3.27 6.63
C PHE A 151 4.94 -3.36 5.20
N MET A 152 4.38 -2.58 4.27
CA MET A 152 4.84 -2.58 2.89
C MET A 152 6.26 -2.01 2.81
N LEU A 153 6.56 -0.88 3.47
CA LEU A 153 7.91 -0.31 3.51
C LEU A 153 8.92 -1.27 4.11
N SER A 154 8.57 -1.95 5.21
CA SER A 154 9.44 -2.96 5.80
C SER A 154 9.68 -4.11 4.81
N GLY A 155 8.66 -4.54 4.07
CA GLY A 155 8.78 -5.52 2.98
C GLY A 155 9.66 -5.04 1.82
N LEU A 156 9.50 -3.78 1.40
CA LEU A 156 10.31 -3.14 0.37
C LEU A 156 11.79 -3.11 0.78
N LEU A 157 12.12 -2.62 1.97
CA LEU A 157 13.50 -2.54 2.45
C LEU A 157 14.11 -3.93 2.64
N SER A 158 13.34 -4.88 3.19
CA SER A 158 13.74 -6.28 3.34
C SER A 158 14.05 -6.94 1.98
N GLY A 159 13.21 -6.73 0.97
CA GLY A 159 13.42 -7.26 -0.37
C GLY A 159 14.53 -6.55 -1.15
N LEU A 160 14.62 -5.22 -1.06
CA LEU A 160 15.64 -4.44 -1.76
C LEU A 160 17.02 -4.63 -1.13
N ILE A 161 17.14 -4.44 0.17
CA ILE A 161 18.44 -4.41 0.87
C ILE A 161 18.75 -5.80 1.42
N GLY A 162 17.79 -6.42 2.10
CA GLY A 162 18.02 -7.65 2.83
C GLY A 162 18.37 -8.87 1.97
N SER A 163 17.84 -8.93 0.74
CA SER A 163 18.22 -9.93 -0.28
C SER A 163 19.73 -10.01 -0.52
N ARG A 164 20.40 -8.84 -0.56
CA ARG A 164 21.85 -8.71 -0.76
C ARG A 164 22.67 -9.22 0.42
N PHE A 165 22.08 -9.40 1.60
CA PHE A 165 22.79 -9.80 2.81
C PHE A 165 22.36 -11.16 3.35
N GLY A 166 21.79 -12.03 2.51
CA GLY A 166 21.33 -13.35 2.93
C GLY A 166 19.90 -13.34 3.45
N ASN A 167 19.00 -12.71 2.69
CA ASN A 167 17.56 -12.67 2.95
C ASN A 167 17.19 -12.04 4.32
N TRP A 168 17.95 -11.03 4.76
CA TRP A 168 17.67 -10.30 5.99
C TRP A 168 16.23 -9.79 6.01
N ILE A 169 15.69 -9.69 7.21
CA ILE A 169 14.34 -9.21 7.45
C ILE A 169 14.38 -7.83 8.08
N ALA A 170 13.31 -7.07 7.84
CA ALA A 170 13.12 -5.75 8.42
C ALA A 170 11.95 -5.73 9.41
N TYR A 171 12.04 -4.87 10.44
CA TYR A 171 10.92 -4.48 11.28
C TYR A 171 11.01 -3.01 11.70
N GLU A 172 9.87 -2.41 12.00
CA GLU A 172 9.74 -1.01 12.39
C GLU A 172 9.78 -0.86 13.92
N THR A 173 10.65 0.03 14.42
CA THR A 173 10.84 0.32 15.86
C THR A 173 10.26 1.67 16.28
N LYS A 174 10.11 2.59 15.33
CA LYS A 174 9.45 3.89 15.51
C LYS A 174 8.61 4.20 14.29
N CYS A 175 7.48 4.87 14.48
CA CYS A 175 6.57 5.23 13.40
C CYS A 175 5.95 6.61 13.66
N ASN A 176 5.53 7.31 12.59
CA ASN A 176 4.67 8.48 12.73
C ASN A 176 3.36 8.15 13.47
N ALA A 177 2.86 6.94 13.24
CA ALA A 177 1.70 6.36 13.91
C ALA A 177 1.86 6.11 15.41
N THR A 178 3.08 6.19 15.94
CA THR A 178 3.38 6.09 17.37
C THR A 178 3.77 7.45 17.96
N GLY A 179 3.58 8.54 17.21
CA GLY A 179 3.92 9.90 17.64
C GLY A 179 5.36 10.34 17.36
N HIS A 180 6.12 9.61 16.54
CA HIS A 180 7.44 10.06 16.08
C HIS A 180 7.35 10.89 14.79
N ASN A 181 8.41 11.58 14.41
CA ASN A 181 8.44 12.39 13.19
C ASN A 181 8.85 11.61 11.94
N SER A 182 9.44 10.43 12.13
CA SER A 182 9.92 9.53 11.08
C SER A 182 9.74 8.08 11.50
N CYS A 183 9.84 7.18 10.53
CA CYS A 183 9.89 5.75 10.75
C CYS A 183 11.33 5.29 10.93
N GLU A 184 11.61 4.47 11.94
CA GLU A 184 12.92 3.83 12.11
C GLU A 184 12.78 2.32 11.91
N ILE A 185 13.45 1.79 10.90
CA ILE A 185 13.38 0.38 10.49
C ILE A 185 14.76 -0.26 10.68
N ILE A 186 14.79 -1.44 11.29
CA ILE A 186 16.01 -2.22 11.50
C ILE A 186 15.97 -3.43 10.58
N LEU A 187 17.06 -3.64 9.84
CA LEU A 187 17.30 -4.83 9.01
C LEU A 187 18.42 -5.67 9.62
N GLY A 188 18.26 -6.98 9.60
CA GLY A 188 19.29 -7.91 10.08
C GLY A 188 18.93 -9.38 9.80
N PRO A 189 19.83 -10.33 10.14
CA PRO A 189 19.55 -11.77 10.06
C PRO A 189 18.24 -12.13 10.78
N GLU A 190 17.49 -13.08 10.21
CA GLU A 190 16.15 -13.42 10.69
C GLU A 190 16.10 -13.74 12.19
N GLU A 191 16.99 -14.61 12.66
CA GLU A 191 17.03 -15.03 14.06
C GLU A 191 17.23 -13.86 15.04
N LYS A 192 18.25 -13.02 14.80
CA LYS A 192 18.57 -11.86 15.64
C LYS A 192 17.46 -10.81 15.59
N THR A 193 16.95 -10.53 14.40
CA THR A 193 15.89 -9.53 14.21
C THR A 193 14.61 -9.96 14.94
N ILE A 194 14.27 -11.25 14.87
CA ILE A 194 13.16 -11.84 15.60
C ILE A 194 13.35 -11.72 17.12
N GLU A 195 14.56 -11.92 17.64
CA GLU A 195 14.87 -11.76 19.06
C GLU A 195 14.68 -10.29 19.51
N ASN A 196 15.19 -9.34 18.74
CA ASN A 196 15.03 -7.92 19.04
C ASN A 196 13.58 -7.47 18.99
N MET A 197 12.79 -7.99 18.05
CA MET A 197 11.34 -7.76 18.02
C MET A 197 10.64 -8.29 19.26
N ARG A 198 11.00 -9.50 19.73
CA ARG A 198 10.42 -10.04 20.98
C ARG A 198 10.70 -9.12 22.16
N LYS A 199 11.93 -8.64 22.30
CA LYS A 199 12.33 -7.70 23.36
C LYS A 199 11.55 -6.39 23.25
N TYR A 200 11.41 -5.85 22.04
CA TYR A 200 10.69 -4.61 21.78
C TYR A 200 9.19 -4.72 22.10
N LEU A 201 8.58 -5.87 21.82
CA LEU A 201 7.15 -6.11 22.01
C LEU A 201 6.79 -6.74 23.36
N ASP A 202 7.78 -6.93 24.23
CA ASP A 202 7.62 -7.66 25.51
C ASP A 202 6.94 -9.03 25.35
N LEU A 203 7.31 -9.77 24.29
CA LEU A 203 6.73 -11.09 23.99
C LEU A 203 7.50 -12.22 24.68
N SER A 204 6.76 -13.15 25.30
CA SER A 204 7.33 -14.34 25.96
C SER A 204 8.17 -15.21 25.01
N PRO A 205 9.34 -15.73 25.46
CA PRO A 205 10.19 -16.61 24.65
C PRO A 205 9.53 -17.92 24.21
N ARG A 206 8.48 -18.39 24.92
CA ARG A 206 7.92 -19.75 24.77
C ARG A 206 7.08 -19.96 23.50
N PHE A 207 6.89 -18.95 22.66
CA PHE A 207 6.15 -19.09 21.41
C PHE A 207 7.09 -19.23 20.20
N SER A 208 7.18 -20.45 19.66
CA SER A 208 7.89 -20.81 18.42
C SER A 208 7.00 -20.60 17.18
N PHE A 209 6.56 -19.36 16.95
CA PHE A 209 5.88 -19.02 15.71
C PHE A 209 6.87 -18.51 14.65
N GLY A 210 6.63 -18.81 13.37
CA GLY A 210 7.34 -18.15 12.26
C GLY A 210 7.03 -16.65 12.22
N PHE A 211 7.91 -15.85 11.60
CA PHE A 211 7.84 -14.38 11.56
C PHE A 211 6.44 -13.85 11.16
N LYS A 212 5.83 -14.44 10.13
CA LYS A 212 4.48 -14.08 9.68
C LYS A 212 3.43 -14.20 10.79
N ASN A 213 3.39 -15.36 11.47
CA ASN A 213 2.45 -15.59 12.56
C ASN A 213 2.66 -14.62 13.73
N ARG A 214 3.88 -14.11 13.92
CA ARG A 214 4.17 -13.08 14.92
C ARG A 214 3.67 -11.71 14.50
N LEU A 215 3.89 -11.29 13.26
CA LEU A 215 3.28 -10.05 12.75
C LEU A 215 1.75 -10.13 12.83
N SER A 216 1.18 -11.30 12.51
CA SER A 216 -0.27 -11.51 12.64
C SER A 216 -0.71 -11.49 14.11
N SER A 217 0.06 -12.05 15.05
CA SER A 217 -0.20 -11.95 16.49
C SER A 217 -0.15 -10.50 16.98
N MET A 218 0.85 -9.72 16.55
CA MET A 218 0.94 -8.28 16.85
C MET A 218 -0.34 -7.55 16.44
N MET A 219 -0.90 -7.91 15.28
CA MET A 219 -2.16 -7.33 14.80
C MET A 219 -3.39 -7.97 15.45
N ALA A 220 -3.36 -9.23 15.86
CA ALA A 220 -4.50 -9.94 16.44
C ALA A 220 -4.71 -9.58 17.92
N ASP A 221 -3.63 -9.47 18.70
CA ASP A 221 -3.69 -9.04 20.11
C ASP A 221 -4.26 -7.61 20.23
N SER A 222 -4.05 -6.78 19.19
CA SER A 222 -4.63 -5.45 19.09
C SER A 222 -6.17 -5.42 18.94
N ARG A 223 -6.82 -6.51 18.50
CA ARG A 223 -8.29 -6.53 18.33
C ARG A 223 -9.05 -6.46 19.65
N LYS A 224 -8.41 -6.80 20.78
CA LYS A 224 -9.13 -7.04 22.04
C LYS A 224 -9.34 -5.79 22.91
N LYS A 225 -8.63 -4.67 22.69
CA LYS A 225 -8.70 -3.48 23.57
C LYS A 225 -8.37 -2.12 22.95
N GLU A 226 -8.11 -2.02 21.63
CA GLU A 226 -7.55 -0.77 21.08
C GLU A 226 -8.58 0.17 20.46
N ASP A 227 -8.39 1.46 20.75
CA ASP A 227 -9.19 2.55 20.22
C ASP A 227 -8.67 2.99 18.85
N TYR A 228 -9.41 2.63 17.81
CA TYR A 228 -9.15 3.05 16.42
C TYR A 228 -9.85 4.36 16.04
N SER A 229 -10.50 5.04 17.00
CA SER A 229 -11.13 6.34 16.76
C SER A 229 -10.18 7.38 16.15
N PRO A 230 -8.86 7.44 16.48
CA PRO A 230 -7.98 8.43 15.86
C PRO A 230 -7.83 8.22 14.35
N LEU A 231 -7.85 6.98 13.88
CA LEU A 231 -7.77 6.66 12.45
C LEU A 231 -9.10 6.98 11.74
N LEU A 232 -10.23 6.69 12.39
CA LEU A 232 -11.54 7.06 11.87
C LEU A 232 -11.70 8.58 11.76
N GLU A 233 -11.23 9.32 12.76
CA GLU A 233 -11.21 10.78 12.76
C GLU A 233 -10.31 11.31 11.64
N GLU A 234 -9.12 10.73 11.44
CA GLU A 234 -8.22 11.06 10.34
C GLU A 234 -8.90 10.92 8.97
N ILE A 235 -9.52 9.76 8.70
CA ILE A 235 -10.24 9.50 7.44
C ILE A 235 -11.40 10.49 7.27
N THR A 236 -12.14 10.75 8.35
CA THR A 236 -13.27 11.68 8.33
C THR A 236 -12.80 13.08 7.95
N ASN A 237 -11.81 13.62 8.66
CA ASN A 237 -11.28 14.96 8.43
C ASN A 237 -10.69 15.09 7.01
N LYS A 238 -9.95 14.08 6.54
CA LYS A 238 -9.39 14.10 5.17
C LYS A 238 -10.49 14.04 4.11
N THR A 239 -11.51 13.20 4.29
CA THR A 239 -12.67 13.13 3.39
C THR A 239 -13.40 14.48 3.32
N LEU A 240 -13.65 15.10 4.48
CA LEU A 240 -14.28 16.42 4.54
C LEU A 240 -13.48 17.49 3.80
N ASN A 241 -12.15 17.46 3.90
CA ASN A 241 -11.27 18.38 3.16
C ASN A 241 -11.35 18.17 1.64
N ILE A 242 -11.44 16.91 1.19
CA ILE A 242 -11.53 16.55 -0.25
C ILE A 242 -12.88 16.89 -0.85
N VAL A 243 -13.96 16.77 -0.08
CA VAL A 243 -15.30 17.16 -0.54
C VAL A 243 -15.51 18.68 -0.42
N GLY A 244 -14.72 19.33 0.44
CA GLY A 244 -14.69 20.79 0.65
C GLY A 244 -13.97 21.58 -0.45
N ARG A 245 -13.44 22.78 -0.10
CA ARG A 245 -12.94 23.77 -1.08
C ARG A 245 -11.44 23.67 -1.42
N ASP A 246 -10.59 23.09 -0.56
CA ASP A 246 -9.12 23.11 -0.74
C ASP A 246 -8.47 21.83 -1.27
N LEU A 247 -9.26 20.77 -1.49
CA LEU A 247 -9.10 19.70 -2.50
C LEU A 247 -7.75 18.94 -2.66
N LYS A 248 -6.72 19.21 -1.86
CA LYS A 248 -5.45 18.49 -1.91
C LYS A 248 -5.09 17.96 -0.53
N SER A 249 -4.56 16.75 -0.50
CA SER A 249 -3.91 16.25 0.72
C SER A 249 -2.81 17.21 1.14
N LYS A 250 -2.56 17.31 2.46
CA LYS A 250 -1.44 18.13 2.96
C LYS A 250 -0.15 17.59 2.32
N PRO A 251 0.54 18.39 1.49
CA PRO A 251 1.68 17.89 0.73
C PRO A 251 2.79 17.46 1.68
N ARG A 252 3.48 16.38 1.31
CA ARG A 252 4.70 15.99 1.99
C ARG A 252 5.82 16.98 1.64
N PRO A 253 6.66 17.41 2.60
CA PRO A 253 7.64 18.47 2.38
C PRO A 253 8.56 18.24 1.17
N GLU A 254 9.07 17.02 0.99
CA GLU A 254 9.96 16.67 -0.12
C GLU A 254 9.23 15.98 -1.28
N LEU A 255 8.20 15.17 -1.00
CA LEU A 255 7.55 14.30 -2.00
C LEU A 255 6.23 14.84 -2.55
N GLY A 256 5.68 15.91 -2.01
CA GLY A 256 4.37 16.43 -2.40
C GLY A 256 3.20 15.52 -2.01
N SER A 257 2.04 15.74 -2.63
CA SER A 257 0.80 14.97 -2.40
C SER A 257 0.74 13.68 -3.20
N ASP A 258 1.53 13.55 -4.26
CA ASP A 258 1.27 12.56 -5.29
C ASP A 258 2.16 11.31 -5.12
N ILE A 259 1.64 10.17 -5.56
CA ILE A 259 2.35 8.89 -5.68
C ILE A 259 2.09 8.32 -7.08
N THR A 260 2.93 7.42 -7.55
CA THR A 260 2.69 6.78 -8.86
C THR A 260 1.55 5.76 -8.76
N ILE A 261 0.79 5.54 -9.84
CA ILE A 261 -0.22 4.46 -9.86
C ILE A 261 0.41 3.10 -9.59
N LYS A 262 1.62 2.87 -10.08
CA LYS A 262 2.36 1.63 -9.86
C LYS A 262 2.63 1.41 -8.37
N ALA A 263 2.80 2.48 -7.59
CA ALA A 263 2.96 2.37 -6.13
C ALA A 263 1.69 1.83 -5.47
N LEU A 264 0.53 2.36 -5.87
CA LEU A 264 -0.79 1.92 -5.42
C LEU A 264 -1.09 0.49 -5.87
N GLN A 265 -0.86 0.16 -7.15
CA GLN A 265 -1.11 -1.16 -7.73
C GLN A 265 -0.27 -2.25 -7.05
N LYS A 266 1.02 -2.00 -6.79
CA LYS A 266 1.88 -2.93 -6.04
C LYS A 266 1.29 -3.29 -4.70
N TYR A 267 0.84 -2.28 -3.94
CA TYR A 267 0.21 -2.49 -2.65
C TYR A 267 -1.11 -3.27 -2.78
N TYR A 268 -1.96 -2.84 -3.71
CA TYR A 268 -3.28 -3.42 -3.95
C TYR A 268 -3.22 -4.90 -4.36
N LEU A 269 -2.35 -5.24 -5.31
CA LEU A 269 -2.24 -6.60 -5.83
C LEU A 269 -1.73 -7.61 -4.79
N THR A 270 -1.01 -7.17 -3.76
CA THR A 270 -0.48 -8.07 -2.72
C THR A 270 -1.57 -8.81 -1.94
N PHE A 271 -2.79 -8.29 -1.91
CA PHE A 271 -3.92 -8.92 -1.20
C PHE A 271 -4.50 -10.13 -1.93
N TYR A 272 -4.21 -10.29 -3.22
CA TYR A 272 -4.71 -11.41 -4.03
C TYR A 272 -3.72 -12.57 -4.14
N VAL A 273 -2.43 -12.35 -3.86
CA VAL A 273 -1.35 -13.31 -4.17
C VAL A 273 -1.56 -14.67 -3.51
N LYS A 274 -1.95 -14.68 -2.23
CA LYS A 274 -2.10 -15.93 -1.47
C LYS A 274 -3.28 -16.77 -1.95
N ASP A 275 -4.43 -16.13 -2.12
CA ASP A 275 -5.68 -16.76 -2.54
C ASP A 275 -6.57 -15.68 -3.15
N TYR A 276 -6.83 -15.81 -4.46
CA TYR A 276 -7.55 -14.78 -5.20
C TYR A 276 -8.97 -14.58 -4.68
N ASN A 277 -9.69 -15.66 -4.36
CA ASN A 277 -11.09 -15.57 -3.92
C ASN A 277 -11.22 -14.90 -2.55
N THR A 278 -10.41 -15.33 -1.58
CA THR A 278 -10.34 -14.73 -0.24
C THR A 278 -9.86 -13.28 -0.32
N GLY A 279 -8.85 -12.99 -1.16
CA GLY A 279 -8.37 -11.63 -1.41
C GLY A 279 -9.45 -10.72 -1.98
N SER A 280 -10.19 -11.21 -2.98
CA SER A 280 -11.32 -10.52 -3.61
C SER A 280 -12.42 -10.21 -2.60
N GLN A 281 -12.81 -11.20 -1.80
CA GLN A 281 -13.84 -11.03 -0.78
C GLN A 281 -13.40 -10.03 0.30
N ASN A 282 -12.18 -10.16 0.82
CA ASN A 282 -11.65 -9.23 1.82
C ASN A 282 -11.60 -7.78 1.31
N LEU A 283 -11.19 -7.58 0.05
CA LEU A 283 -11.17 -6.26 -0.57
C LEU A 283 -12.58 -5.72 -0.81
N TYR A 284 -13.51 -6.56 -1.25
CA TYR A 284 -14.92 -6.17 -1.36
C TYR A 284 -15.49 -5.72 -0.02
N ASP A 285 -15.31 -6.51 1.04
CA ASP A 285 -15.86 -6.20 2.38
C ASP A 285 -15.21 -4.97 2.99
N ALA A 286 -13.89 -4.82 2.87
CA ALA A 286 -13.19 -3.61 3.29
C ALA A 286 -13.68 -2.37 2.50
N GLY A 287 -13.90 -2.53 1.20
CA GLY A 287 -14.50 -1.52 0.35
C GLY A 287 -15.92 -1.15 0.78
N TYR A 288 -16.77 -2.14 1.06
CA TYR A 288 -18.14 -1.94 1.53
C TYR A 288 -18.19 -1.12 2.82
N GLN A 289 -17.39 -1.50 3.82
CA GLN A 289 -17.32 -0.77 5.07
C GLN A 289 -16.82 0.67 4.87
N GLN A 290 -15.86 0.88 3.96
CA GLN A 290 -15.36 2.20 3.62
C GLN A 290 -16.42 3.05 2.89
N GLY A 291 -17.12 2.46 1.92
CA GLY A 291 -18.19 3.13 1.19
C GLY A 291 -19.35 3.56 2.09
N TYR A 292 -19.74 2.68 3.02
CA TYR A 292 -20.75 2.99 4.02
C TYR A 292 -20.34 4.16 4.92
N ARG A 293 -19.08 4.16 5.40
CA ARG A 293 -18.52 5.28 6.20
C ARG A 293 -18.47 6.58 5.41
N LEU A 294 -18.01 6.51 4.16
CA LEU A 294 -17.95 7.66 3.26
C LEU A 294 -19.33 8.27 3.05
N ALA A 295 -20.35 7.47 2.74
CA ALA A 295 -21.72 7.96 2.58
C ALA A 295 -22.27 8.58 3.88
N ARG A 296 -21.92 8.04 5.05
CA ARG A 296 -22.27 8.65 6.34
C ARG A 296 -21.63 10.02 6.54
N ILE A 297 -20.35 10.17 6.19
CA ILE A 297 -19.63 11.46 6.25
C ILE A 297 -20.27 12.47 5.29
N LEU A 298 -20.57 12.04 4.06
CA LEU A 298 -21.24 12.87 3.04
C LEU A 298 -22.64 13.32 3.52
N SER A 299 -23.41 12.42 4.11
CA SER A 299 -24.72 12.72 4.67
C SER A 299 -24.63 13.77 5.80
N ALA A 300 -23.60 13.69 6.65
CA ALA A 300 -23.36 14.65 7.72
C ALA A 300 -23.08 16.08 7.22
N ILE A 301 -22.63 16.26 5.97
CA ILE A 301 -22.45 17.56 5.32
C ILE A 301 -23.56 17.93 4.32
N GLY A 302 -24.69 17.22 4.38
CA GLY A 302 -25.88 17.52 3.56
C GLY A 302 -25.92 16.87 2.19
N ILE A 303 -25.03 15.92 1.90
CA ILE A 303 -25.05 15.05 0.70
C ILE A 303 -25.72 13.73 1.09
N ASN A 304 -27.05 13.72 1.11
CA ASN A 304 -27.85 12.66 1.74
C ASN A 304 -28.80 11.93 0.78
N ASN A 305 -28.77 12.26 -0.52
CA ASN A 305 -29.57 11.57 -1.53
C ASN A 305 -28.75 11.20 -2.76
N ILE A 306 -29.30 10.28 -3.56
CA ILE A 306 -28.58 9.68 -4.68
C ILE A 306 -28.16 10.68 -5.75
N TYR A 307 -28.99 11.68 -6.07
CA TYR A 307 -28.68 12.68 -7.08
C TYR A 307 -27.46 13.53 -6.70
N GLN A 308 -27.29 13.82 -5.40
CA GLN A 308 -26.11 14.52 -4.92
C GLN A 308 -24.86 13.62 -4.96
N ILE A 309 -25.01 12.34 -4.61
CA ILE A 309 -23.92 11.35 -4.70
C ILE A 309 -23.45 11.20 -6.16
N GLU A 310 -24.38 11.08 -7.12
CA GLU A 310 -24.09 10.98 -8.56
C GLU A 310 -23.29 12.18 -9.07
N ARG A 311 -23.45 13.36 -8.46
CA ARG A 311 -22.69 14.57 -8.81
C ARG A 311 -21.33 14.65 -8.10
N VAL A 312 -21.26 14.26 -6.83
CA VAL A 312 -20.05 14.44 -6.00
C VAL A 312 -19.04 13.32 -6.23
N LEU A 313 -19.51 12.10 -6.45
CA LEU A 313 -18.65 10.92 -6.57
C LEU A 313 -17.69 11.02 -7.76
N PRO A 314 -18.11 11.40 -8.99
CA PRO A 314 -17.20 11.61 -10.12
C PRO A 314 -16.08 12.61 -9.84
N GLU A 315 -16.44 13.77 -9.28
CA GLU A 315 -15.49 14.84 -8.97
C GLU A 315 -14.46 14.39 -7.93
N MET A 316 -14.91 13.66 -6.90
CA MET A 316 -14.01 13.12 -5.90
C MET A 316 -13.08 12.05 -6.48
N TRP A 317 -13.60 11.14 -7.31
CA TRP A 317 -12.79 10.10 -7.97
C TRP A 317 -11.71 10.70 -8.86
N LYS A 318 -12.09 11.67 -9.69
CA LYS A 318 -11.19 12.39 -10.60
C LYS A 318 -10.09 13.12 -9.84
N LYS A 319 -10.44 13.86 -8.78
CA LYS A 319 -9.49 14.61 -7.95
C LYS A 319 -8.48 13.73 -7.23
N LEU A 320 -8.92 12.55 -6.79
CA LEU A 320 -8.05 11.55 -6.17
C LEU A 320 -7.15 10.82 -7.18
N GLY A 321 -7.34 11.05 -8.48
CA GLY A 321 -6.67 10.35 -9.56
C GLY A 321 -7.10 8.89 -9.67
N LEU A 322 -8.25 8.50 -9.09
CA LEU A 322 -8.71 7.10 -9.07
C LEU A 322 -9.28 6.62 -10.41
N GLY A 323 -9.80 7.54 -11.22
CA GLY A 323 -10.39 7.28 -12.52
C GLY A 323 -11.43 8.34 -12.89
N ILE A 324 -11.85 8.35 -14.14
CA ILE A 324 -12.95 9.19 -14.63
C ILE A 324 -14.23 8.36 -14.50
N LEU A 325 -15.04 8.73 -13.52
CA LEU A 325 -16.22 7.96 -13.13
C LEU A 325 -17.49 8.54 -13.76
N LYS A 326 -18.32 7.67 -14.34
CA LYS A 326 -19.65 8.00 -14.84
C LYS A 326 -20.68 7.09 -14.19
N THR A 327 -21.71 7.69 -13.63
CA THR A 327 -22.85 6.97 -13.04
C THR A 327 -24.06 7.10 -13.94
N THR A 328 -24.74 5.98 -14.20
CA THR A 328 -25.97 5.93 -14.98
C THR A 328 -27.01 5.10 -14.24
N ARG A 329 -28.28 5.50 -14.35
CA ARG A 329 -29.40 4.77 -13.76
C ARG A 329 -30.04 3.89 -14.82
N GLU A 330 -30.00 2.58 -14.63
CA GLU A 330 -30.58 1.60 -15.57
C GLU A 330 -31.99 1.14 -15.15
N GLY A 331 -32.39 1.42 -13.91
CA GLY A 331 -33.72 1.12 -13.39
C GLY A 331 -33.99 1.82 -12.06
N TYR A 332 -35.13 1.49 -11.43
CA TYR A 332 -35.51 2.13 -10.16
C TYR A 332 -34.49 1.84 -9.04
N ASN A 333 -34.02 0.59 -8.96
CA ASN A 333 -33.04 0.09 -7.98
C ASN A 333 -31.78 -0.48 -8.65
N THR A 334 -31.43 0.00 -9.85
CA THR A 334 -30.26 -0.49 -10.60
C THR A 334 -29.46 0.68 -11.14
N PHE A 335 -28.16 0.67 -10.84
CA PHE A 335 -27.21 1.68 -11.27
C PHE A 335 -26.02 1.00 -11.94
N LYS A 336 -25.45 1.68 -12.93
CA LYS A 336 -24.24 1.29 -13.61
C LYS A 336 -23.19 2.38 -13.41
N ILE A 337 -22.01 1.98 -12.94
CA ILE A 337 -20.83 2.85 -12.83
C ILE A 337 -19.79 2.38 -13.85
N GLU A 338 -19.33 3.31 -14.67
CA GLU A 338 -18.22 3.14 -15.61
C GLU A 338 -17.03 3.95 -15.10
N ILE A 339 -15.83 3.35 -15.09
CA ILE A 339 -14.59 4.00 -14.69
C ILE A 339 -13.59 3.86 -15.82
N GLU A 340 -13.27 4.98 -16.46
CA GLU A 340 -12.16 5.12 -17.39
C GLU A 340 -10.88 5.47 -16.62
N GLU A 341 -9.71 5.14 -17.17
CA GLU A 341 -8.41 5.44 -16.56
C GLU A 341 -8.27 4.99 -15.09
N CYS A 342 -8.87 3.84 -14.75
CA CYS A 342 -8.91 3.33 -13.39
C CYS A 342 -7.49 3.05 -12.86
N ALA A 343 -7.12 3.70 -11.75
CA ALA A 343 -5.77 3.62 -11.18
C ALA A 343 -5.36 2.20 -10.76
N TYR A 344 -6.33 1.35 -10.41
CA TYR A 344 -6.07 -0.03 -9.97
C TYR A 344 -5.74 -0.98 -11.13
N THR A 345 -6.20 -0.66 -12.33
CA THR A 345 -6.20 -1.60 -13.47
C THR A 345 -5.46 -1.09 -14.71
N SER A 346 -5.22 0.22 -14.81
CA SER A 346 -4.50 0.82 -15.95
C SER A 346 -3.13 0.15 -16.17
N ASP A 347 -2.84 -0.18 -17.43
CA ASP A 347 -1.62 -0.88 -17.87
C ASP A 347 -1.43 -2.30 -17.31
N LEU A 348 -2.49 -2.90 -16.75
CA LEU A 348 -2.47 -4.31 -16.34
C LEU A 348 -3.15 -5.17 -17.41
N ASN A 349 -2.65 -6.39 -17.61
CA ASN A 349 -3.24 -7.38 -18.52
C ASN A 349 -3.40 -8.74 -17.79
N LEU A 350 -4.30 -8.75 -16.82
CA LEU A 350 -4.60 -9.85 -15.91
C LEU A 350 -5.66 -10.81 -16.46
N ASP A 351 -5.63 -12.05 -15.98
CA ASP A 351 -6.65 -13.05 -16.33
C ASP A 351 -7.95 -12.86 -15.53
N ASN A 352 -7.85 -12.17 -14.38
CA ASN A 352 -8.91 -11.98 -13.40
C ASN A 352 -9.33 -10.52 -13.27
N GLU A 353 -10.59 -10.32 -12.87
CA GLU A 353 -11.13 -9.03 -12.49
C GLU A 353 -10.58 -8.62 -11.12
N ILE A 354 -10.24 -7.36 -10.93
CA ILE A 354 -9.59 -6.94 -9.68
C ILE A 354 -10.22 -5.69 -9.06
N CYS A 355 -11.32 -5.13 -9.56
CA CYS A 355 -11.90 -3.92 -8.96
C CYS A 355 -12.85 -4.21 -7.79
N HIS A 356 -12.61 -5.31 -7.05
CA HIS A 356 -13.45 -5.75 -5.93
C HIS A 356 -13.57 -4.69 -4.83
N TYR A 357 -12.50 -3.96 -4.52
CA TYR A 357 -12.55 -2.86 -3.54
C TYR A 357 -13.48 -1.72 -4.00
N ASN A 358 -13.43 -1.33 -5.28
CA ASN A 358 -14.34 -0.33 -5.84
C ASN A 358 -15.79 -0.82 -5.82
N SER A 359 -16.04 -2.07 -6.22
CA SER A 359 -17.36 -2.71 -6.12
C SER A 359 -17.91 -2.63 -4.70
N GLY A 360 -17.07 -2.96 -3.71
CA GLY A 360 -17.38 -2.81 -2.30
C GLY A 360 -17.75 -1.37 -1.95
N ILE A 361 -16.90 -0.40 -2.28
CA ILE A 361 -17.18 1.03 -1.99
C ILE A 361 -18.53 1.45 -2.55
N PHE A 362 -18.83 1.13 -3.81
CA PHE A 362 -20.11 1.49 -4.41
C PHE A 362 -21.29 0.82 -3.70
N ALA A 363 -21.19 -0.47 -3.39
CA ALA A 363 -22.23 -1.16 -2.63
C ALA A 363 -22.49 -0.46 -1.28
N GLY A 364 -21.42 -0.15 -0.53
CA GLY A 364 -21.54 0.52 0.76
C GLY A 364 -22.15 1.93 0.67
N ILE A 365 -21.76 2.71 -0.34
CA ILE A 365 -22.30 4.07 -0.56
C ILE A 365 -23.80 4.01 -0.84
N PHE A 366 -24.21 3.16 -1.78
CA PHE A 366 -25.60 3.06 -2.21
C PHE A 366 -26.47 2.45 -1.11
N SER A 367 -25.97 1.44 -0.40
CA SER A 367 -26.69 0.84 0.74
C SER A 367 -27.02 1.86 1.82
N HIS A 368 -26.04 2.69 2.21
CA HIS A 368 -26.27 3.74 3.20
C HIS A 368 -27.23 4.82 2.67
N THR A 369 -26.98 5.32 1.47
CA THR A 369 -27.73 6.47 0.90
C THR A 369 -29.20 6.12 0.64
N GLN A 370 -29.50 4.89 0.26
CA GLN A 370 -30.85 4.42 -0.04
C GLN A 370 -31.54 3.72 1.14
N ASN A 371 -30.83 3.55 2.27
CA ASN A 371 -31.29 2.79 3.43
C ASN A 371 -31.85 1.39 3.04
N LYS A 372 -31.11 0.70 2.17
CA LYS A 372 -31.43 -0.59 1.57
C LYS A 372 -30.15 -1.41 1.43
N ASP A 373 -30.25 -2.71 1.20
CA ASP A 373 -29.07 -3.54 0.97
C ASP A 373 -28.77 -3.62 -0.53
N TYR A 374 -27.63 -3.10 -0.96
CA TYR A 374 -27.15 -3.14 -2.34
C TYR A 374 -25.90 -4.02 -2.45
N LYS A 375 -25.82 -4.78 -3.55
CA LYS A 375 -24.61 -5.45 -4.00
C LYS A 375 -24.10 -4.85 -5.29
N THR A 376 -22.80 -4.91 -5.47
CA THR A 376 -22.15 -4.51 -6.71
C THR A 376 -21.42 -5.69 -7.32
N LYS A 377 -21.57 -5.87 -8.63
CA LYS A 377 -20.82 -6.83 -9.41
C LYS A 377 -20.01 -6.11 -10.48
N GLU A 378 -18.72 -6.43 -10.58
CA GLU A 378 -17.90 -6.03 -11.73
C GLU A 378 -18.29 -6.90 -12.95
N ILE A 379 -18.55 -6.27 -14.08
CA ILE A 379 -18.93 -6.96 -15.34
C ILE A 379 -17.84 -6.82 -16.40
N ASN A 380 -17.13 -5.69 -16.40
CA ASN A 380 -15.98 -5.43 -17.25
C ASN A 380 -14.83 -4.89 -16.40
N CYS A 381 -13.60 -5.29 -16.70
CA CYS A 381 -12.41 -4.87 -15.98
C CYS A 381 -11.32 -4.44 -16.97
N ASN A 382 -10.85 -3.20 -16.87
CA ASN A 382 -9.80 -2.68 -17.74
C ASN A 382 -8.53 -3.54 -17.73
N ALA A 383 -8.23 -4.21 -16.60
CA ALA A 383 -7.11 -5.14 -16.52
C ALA A 383 -7.26 -6.38 -17.41
N LYS A 384 -8.46 -6.67 -17.93
CA LYS A 384 -8.74 -7.76 -18.87
C LYS A 384 -8.82 -7.28 -20.32
N SER A 385 -8.10 -6.20 -20.65
CA SER A 385 -8.07 -5.58 -22.00
C SER A 385 -9.40 -4.96 -22.45
N THR A 386 -10.25 -4.50 -21.52
CA THR A 386 -11.40 -3.64 -21.84
C THR A 386 -11.01 -2.16 -21.70
N GLU A 387 -11.71 -1.26 -22.38
CA GLU A 387 -11.40 0.18 -22.31
C GLU A 387 -11.70 0.77 -20.92
N ASN A 388 -12.71 0.23 -20.22
CA ASN A 388 -13.13 0.72 -18.92
C ASN A 388 -13.45 -0.41 -17.93
N CYS A 389 -13.57 -0.07 -16.65
CA CYS A 389 -14.16 -0.92 -15.62
C CYS A 389 -15.66 -0.62 -15.50
N THR A 390 -16.52 -1.62 -15.54
CA THR A 390 -17.98 -1.47 -15.42
C THR A 390 -18.50 -2.23 -14.21
N HIS A 391 -19.28 -1.54 -13.37
CA HIS A 391 -19.88 -2.07 -12.15
C HIS A 391 -21.40 -1.93 -12.20
N ILE A 392 -22.13 -3.01 -11.93
CA ILE A 392 -23.59 -3.02 -11.81
C ILE A 392 -23.97 -3.13 -10.34
N ILE A 393 -24.78 -2.18 -9.88
CA ILE A 393 -25.21 -2.03 -8.49
C ILE A 393 -26.71 -2.31 -8.43
N GLN A 394 -27.10 -3.32 -7.64
CA GLN A 394 -28.48 -3.80 -7.55
C GLN A 394 -28.88 -4.00 -6.09
N GLU A 395 -30.14 -3.68 -5.77
CA GLU A 395 -30.74 -4.03 -4.48
C GLU A 395 -30.84 -5.56 -4.36
N ASN A 396 -30.50 -6.08 -3.18
CA ASN A 396 -30.55 -7.51 -2.86
C ASN A 396 -31.96 -8.07 -2.73
#